data_AF-A0A6C0K9B9-F1
#
_entry.id   AF-A0A6C0K9B9-F1
#
_cell.length_a   1.000
_cell.length_b   1.000
_cell.length_c   1.000
_cell.angle_alpha   90.00
_cell.angle_beta   90.00
_cell.angle_gamma   90.00
#
_symmetry.space_group_name_H-M   'P 1'
#
loop_
_entity.id
_entity.type
_entity.pdbx_description
1 polymer ?
#
loop_
_entity_poly.entity_id
_entity_poly.type
_entity_poly.pdbx_seq_one_letter_code
_entity_poly.pdbx_strand_id
1 'polypeptide(L)'
;MSKVCLHYIAGRCRFGEECKKSHLENLCRNFFCWGKCERKNCNFSHDLPEGVEKPNPFASKPTERKPRTNRKNTESFEPSHAPADLLVHFNRRTAIGSNAISISDNVFQADLVYQPLSTEINKVKEADPEVFKLWHGDTHYIADDKKQWKMECPTFKRVVSEIAEHFGMEVKATRLNWYADGSEWKPYHHDAAAMKPDKAKTQNFTVGVSFGATRDISFQHSGAGKATVNFPLRDGMVYAFGKDVNIKWRHGIPQLPPGECDGPRISIVIWGWVEPNQ
;
A
#
# COMPACT_ATOMS: atom_id res chain seq x y z
N MET A 1 10.61 -62.50 17.53
CA MET A 1 10.73 -62.52 16.06
C MET A 1 11.22 -61.17 15.59
N SER A 2 12.26 -61.14 14.75
CA SER A 2 12.80 -59.89 14.18
C SER A 2 12.07 -59.55 12.88
N LYS A 3 12.01 -58.26 12.52
CA LYS A 3 11.37 -57.83 11.27
C LYS A 3 12.43 -57.59 10.20
N VAL A 4 12.18 -58.05 8.98
CA VAL A 4 13.08 -57.77 7.85
C VAL A 4 13.03 -56.29 7.44
N CYS A 5 14.18 -55.73 7.05
CA CYS A 5 14.28 -54.33 6.62
C CYS A 5 13.93 -54.17 5.13
N LEU A 6 12.70 -53.75 4.82
CA LEU A 6 12.29 -53.48 3.43
C LEU A 6 13.11 -52.37 2.75
N HIS A 7 13.68 -51.43 3.52
CA HIS A 7 14.54 -50.39 2.96
C HIS A 7 15.89 -50.96 2.53
N TYR A 8 16.43 -51.93 3.26
CA TYR A 8 17.68 -52.61 2.90
C TYR A 8 17.51 -53.44 1.63
N ILE A 9 16.44 -54.24 1.56
CA ILE A 9 16.06 -54.99 0.34
C ILE A 9 15.88 -54.06 -0.87
N ALA A 10 15.39 -52.84 -0.65
CA ALA A 10 15.23 -51.84 -1.71
C ALA A 10 16.52 -51.04 -2.03
N GLY A 11 17.64 -51.31 -1.35
CA GLY A 11 18.91 -50.58 -1.51
C GLY A 11 18.90 -49.16 -0.96
N ARG A 12 18.03 -48.86 0.01
CA ARG A 12 17.79 -47.51 0.56
C ARG A 12 17.87 -47.42 2.09
N CYS A 13 18.40 -48.44 2.75
CA CYS A 13 18.60 -48.35 4.20
C CYS A 13 19.74 -47.37 4.50
N ARG A 14 19.48 -46.37 5.36
CA ARG A 14 20.47 -45.36 5.77
C ARG A 14 21.12 -45.67 7.11
N PHE A 15 20.66 -46.70 7.81
CA PHE A 15 21.07 -47.01 9.17
C PHE A 15 22.20 -48.04 9.25
N GLY A 16 22.62 -48.64 8.12
CA GLY A 16 23.71 -49.62 8.09
C GLY A 16 23.58 -50.70 9.17
N GLU A 17 24.67 -50.97 9.88
CA GLU A 17 24.75 -51.92 10.99
C GLU A 17 23.90 -51.51 12.21
N GLU A 18 23.52 -50.24 12.33
CA GLU A 18 22.66 -49.75 13.42
C GLU A 18 21.16 -49.97 13.15
N CYS A 19 20.81 -50.63 12.05
CA CYS A 19 19.41 -50.90 11.73
C CYS A 19 18.80 -51.91 12.69
N LYS A 20 17.74 -51.50 13.41
CA LYS A 20 16.97 -52.37 14.33
C LYS A 20 16.16 -53.47 13.62
N LYS A 21 16.32 -53.65 12.32
CA LYS A 21 15.61 -54.63 11.47
C LYS A 21 16.64 -55.50 10.76
N SER A 22 16.30 -56.78 10.55
CA SER A 22 17.22 -57.73 9.93
C SER A 22 17.52 -57.36 8.47
N HIS A 23 18.80 -57.20 8.16
CA HIS A 23 19.35 -57.06 6.81
C HIS A 23 19.64 -58.46 6.27
N LEU A 24 18.82 -58.90 5.31
CA LEU A 24 18.95 -60.23 4.71
C LEU A 24 19.28 -60.08 3.23
N GLU A 25 20.28 -60.84 2.78
CA GLU A 25 20.72 -60.88 1.39
C GLU A 25 19.90 -61.89 0.56
N ASN A 26 20.03 -61.82 -0.76
CA ASN A 26 19.38 -62.73 -1.72
C ASN A 26 17.84 -62.79 -1.66
N LEU A 27 17.19 -61.77 -1.06
CA LEU A 27 15.74 -61.65 -1.06
C LEU A 27 15.22 -60.91 -2.30
N CYS A 28 14.11 -61.38 -2.85
CA CYS A 28 13.48 -60.75 -4.01
C CYS A 28 12.83 -59.41 -3.63
N ARG A 29 13.44 -58.32 -4.11
CA ARG A 29 12.90 -56.97 -3.92
C ARG A 29 11.46 -56.82 -4.37
N ASN A 30 11.09 -57.39 -5.51
CA ASN A 30 9.75 -57.21 -6.07
C ASN A 30 8.69 -57.87 -5.17
N PHE A 31 8.96 -59.09 -4.75
CA PHE A 31 8.08 -59.85 -3.88
C PHE A 31 7.91 -59.17 -2.51
N PHE A 32 9.00 -58.73 -1.89
CA PHE A 32 8.95 -58.17 -0.54
C PHE A 32 8.52 -56.70 -0.49
N CYS A 33 8.91 -55.86 -1.45
CA CYS A 33 8.53 -54.44 -1.47
C CYS A 33 7.19 -54.17 -2.16
N TRP A 34 6.81 -54.95 -3.17
CA TRP A 34 5.62 -54.69 -3.99
C TRP A 34 4.57 -55.82 -3.93
N GLY A 35 4.85 -56.89 -3.18
CA GLY A 35 3.90 -57.96 -2.90
C GLY A 35 3.76 -59.03 -3.97
N LYS A 36 4.44 -58.88 -5.13
CA LYS A 36 4.45 -59.87 -6.22
C LYS A 36 5.77 -59.87 -6.99
N CYS A 37 6.14 -61.03 -7.52
CA CYS A 37 7.27 -61.20 -8.44
C CYS A 37 6.76 -61.86 -9.73
N GLU A 38 6.96 -61.21 -10.87
CA GLU A 38 6.45 -61.67 -12.17
C GLU A 38 7.48 -62.51 -12.96
N ARG A 39 8.64 -62.80 -12.35
CA ARG A 39 9.70 -63.61 -12.95
C ARG A 39 9.39 -65.09 -12.77
N LYS A 40 9.22 -65.83 -13.88
CA LYS A 40 8.93 -67.28 -13.88
C LYS A 40 10.01 -68.11 -13.19
N ASN A 41 11.30 -67.76 -13.38
CA ASN A 41 12.45 -68.38 -12.70
C ASN A 41 13.23 -67.29 -11.95
N CYS A 42 12.74 -66.88 -10.78
CA CYS A 42 13.40 -65.86 -9.98
C CYS A 42 14.63 -66.43 -9.26
N ASN A 43 15.81 -65.83 -9.47
CA ASN A 43 17.05 -66.22 -8.80
C ASN A 43 17.16 -65.74 -7.33
N PHE A 44 16.13 -65.08 -6.81
CA PHE A 44 16.10 -64.51 -5.46
C PHE A 44 15.01 -65.18 -4.63
N SER A 45 15.28 -65.39 -3.34
CA SER A 45 14.36 -66.05 -2.41
C SER A 45 13.08 -65.24 -2.21
N HIS A 46 11.95 -65.95 -2.15
CA HIS A 46 10.64 -65.43 -1.76
C HIS A 46 10.26 -65.80 -0.32
N ASP A 47 11.09 -66.59 0.35
CA ASP A 47 10.86 -67.07 1.71
C ASP A 47 11.75 -66.32 2.71
N LEU A 48 11.23 -66.17 3.93
CA LEU A 48 11.98 -65.61 5.06
C LEU A 48 12.51 -66.74 5.94
N PRO A 49 13.72 -66.59 6.51
CA PRO A 49 14.22 -67.51 7.52
C PRO A 49 13.30 -67.58 8.74
N GLU A 50 13.34 -68.72 9.44
CA GLU A 50 12.56 -68.97 10.64
C GLU A 50 12.84 -67.90 11.72
N GLY A 51 11.79 -67.37 12.34
CA GLY A 51 11.88 -66.29 13.33
C GLY A 51 11.98 -64.87 12.77
N VAL A 52 11.98 -64.69 11.44
CA VAL A 52 11.95 -63.38 10.75
C VAL A 52 10.62 -63.15 10.05
N GLU A 53 9.98 -62.01 10.31
CA GLU A 53 8.69 -61.67 9.73
C GLU A 53 8.74 -60.47 8.76
N LYS A 54 7.84 -60.48 7.78
CA LYS A 54 7.61 -59.33 6.88
C LYS A 54 6.83 -58.26 7.64
N PRO A 55 7.36 -57.02 7.78
CA PRO A 55 6.57 -55.95 8.39
C PRO A 55 5.35 -55.64 7.51
N ASN A 56 4.14 -55.70 8.07
CA ASN A 56 2.92 -55.29 7.37
C ASN A 56 2.99 -53.79 7.06
N PRO A 57 3.13 -53.37 5.79
CA PRO A 57 3.22 -51.94 5.44
C PRO A 57 1.89 -51.21 5.62
N PHE A 58 0.78 -51.93 5.85
CA PHE A 58 -0.56 -51.41 6.07
C PHE A 58 -1.02 -51.49 7.53
N ALA A 59 -0.15 -51.90 8.47
CA ALA A 59 -0.42 -51.75 9.90
C ALA A 59 -0.24 -50.28 10.32
N SER A 60 -1.00 -49.37 9.72
CA SER A 60 -1.20 -48.04 10.28
C SER A 60 -2.03 -48.21 11.55
N LYS A 61 -1.50 -47.77 12.70
CA LYS A 61 -2.37 -47.41 13.83
C LYS A 61 -3.48 -46.51 13.28
N PRO A 62 -4.76 -46.68 13.68
CA PRO A 62 -5.81 -45.77 13.24
C PRO A 62 -5.46 -44.39 13.78
N THR A 63 -4.83 -43.56 12.95
CA THR A 63 -4.79 -42.13 13.18
C THR A 63 -6.11 -41.63 12.64
N GLU A 64 -6.99 -41.20 13.55
CA GLU A 64 -8.14 -40.39 13.18
C GLU A 64 -7.64 -39.26 12.30
N ARG A 65 -7.86 -39.37 10.99
CA ARG A 65 -7.66 -38.25 10.09
C ARG A 65 -8.71 -37.24 10.49
N LYS A 66 -8.32 -36.24 11.28
CA LYS A 66 -9.15 -35.07 11.56
C LYS A 66 -9.73 -34.61 10.21
N PRO A 67 -11.06 -34.49 10.07
CA PRO A 67 -11.65 -34.05 8.82
C PRO A 67 -10.99 -32.73 8.44
N ARG A 68 -10.55 -32.62 7.17
CA ARG A 68 -10.10 -31.33 6.63
C ARG A 68 -11.27 -30.38 6.78
N THR A 69 -11.24 -29.50 7.78
CA THR A 69 -12.17 -28.39 7.88
C THR A 69 -12.01 -27.62 6.58
N ASN A 70 -13.02 -27.61 5.73
CA ASN A 70 -13.05 -26.74 4.57
C ASN A 70 -12.87 -25.32 5.10
N ARG A 71 -11.67 -24.75 4.95
CA ARG A 71 -11.39 -23.37 5.35
C ARG A 71 -12.33 -22.51 4.51
N LYS A 72 -13.40 -22.02 5.13
CA LYS A 72 -14.26 -21.03 4.50
C LYS A 72 -13.42 -19.76 4.35
N ASN A 73 -13.37 -19.22 3.14
CA ASN A 73 -12.69 -17.95 2.82
C ASN A 73 -13.56 -16.73 3.16
N THR A 74 -14.68 -16.95 3.82
CA THR A 74 -15.67 -15.96 4.22
C THR A 74 -16.03 -16.18 5.67
N GLU A 75 -16.09 -15.07 6.41
CA GLU A 75 -16.56 -15.01 7.78
C GLU A 75 -17.83 -14.16 7.79
N SER A 76 -18.85 -14.64 8.50
CA SER A 76 -20.04 -13.84 8.74
C SER A 76 -19.70 -12.76 9.77
N PHE A 77 -20.35 -11.61 9.68
CA PHE A 77 -20.24 -10.54 10.66
C PHE A 77 -21.63 -10.01 11.01
N GLU A 78 -21.76 -9.41 12.18
CA GLU A 78 -22.98 -8.70 12.57
C GLU A 78 -23.15 -7.45 11.68
N PRO A 79 -24.25 -7.32 10.91
CA PRO A 79 -24.49 -6.13 10.12
C PRO A 79 -24.38 -4.86 10.97
N SER A 80 -23.61 -3.89 10.49
CA SER A 80 -23.38 -2.63 11.19
C SER A 80 -23.73 -1.45 10.29
N HIS A 81 -24.33 -0.42 10.89
CA HIS A 81 -24.59 0.87 10.27
C HIS A 81 -23.61 1.95 10.74
N ALA A 82 -22.56 1.57 11.46
CA ALA A 82 -21.51 2.51 11.86
C ALA A 82 -20.85 3.13 10.61
N PRO A 83 -20.50 4.43 10.65
CA PRO A 83 -19.81 5.06 9.55
C PRO A 83 -18.44 4.41 9.33
N ALA A 84 -17.99 4.40 8.07
CA ALA A 84 -16.63 3.98 7.75
C ALA A 84 -15.59 4.90 8.41
N ASP A 85 -14.44 4.35 8.79
CA ASP A 85 -13.34 5.15 9.37
C ASP A 85 -12.75 6.14 8.37
N LEU A 86 -12.73 5.77 7.09
CA LEU A 86 -12.30 6.59 5.98
C LEU A 86 -13.19 6.28 4.77
N LEU A 87 -13.85 7.31 4.24
CA LEU A 87 -14.64 7.21 3.01
C LEU A 87 -13.86 7.82 1.85
N VAL A 88 -13.88 7.17 0.68
CA VAL A 88 -13.22 7.70 -0.52
C VAL A 88 -14.27 7.94 -1.59
N HIS A 89 -14.28 9.15 -2.12
CA HIS A 89 -15.11 9.57 -3.23
C HIS A 89 -14.28 9.91 -4.45
N PHE A 90 -14.87 9.70 -5.62
CA PHE A 90 -14.29 10.11 -6.89
C PHE A 90 -15.18 11.17 -7.54
N ASN A 91 -14.57 12.23 -8.08
CA ASN A 91 -15.22 13.25 -8.88
C ASN A 91 -16.44 13.93 -8.21
N ARG A 92 -16.37 14.13 -6.89
CA ARG A 92 -17.37 14.90 -6.14
C ARG A 92 -17.22 16.39 -6.40
N ARG A 93 -18.34 17.05 -6.71
CA ARG A 93 -18.46 18.50 -6.98
C ARG A 93 -18.97 19.31 -5.78
N THR A 94 -18.95 18.73 -4.59
CA THR A 94 -19.44 19.36 -3.37
C THR A 94 -18.51 19.03 -2.23
N ALA A 95 -18.61 19.79 -1.14
CA ALA A 95 -18.04 19.42 0.13
C ALA A 95 -18.36 17.95 0.48
N ILE A 96 -17.40 17.28 1.09
CA ILE A 96 -17.48 15.89 1.54
C ILE A 96 -17.53 15.84 3.07
N GLY A 97 -17.96 14.71 3.62
CA GLY A 97 -18.00 14.51 5.07
C GLY A 97 -16.63 14.64 5.73
N SER A 98 -16.62 14.87 7.05
CA SER A 98 -15.40 15.09 7.83
C SER A 98 -14.41 13.93 7.76
N ASN A 99 -14.89 12.69 7.62
CA ASN A 99 -14.12 11.45 7.51
C ASN A 99 -13.87 11.01 6.06
N ALA A 100 -14.04 11.89 5.08
CA ALA A 100 -13.92 11.54 3.66
C ALA A 100 -12.72 12.18 2.97
N ILE A 101 -12.21 11.48 1.95
CA ILE A 101 -11.30 11.99 0.92
C ILE A 101 -12.08 12.05 -0.41
N SER A 102 -11.86 13.10 -1.19
CA SER A 102 -12.29 13.18 -2.60
C SER A 102 -11.07 13.21 -3.49
N ILE A 103 -11.06 12.41 -4.56
CA ILE A 103 -10.07 12.46 -5.64
C ILE A 103 -10.82 12.83 -6.92
N SER A 104 -10.42 13.90 -7.59
CA SER A 104 -11.10 14.40 -8.78
C SER A 104 -10.11 14.66 -9.92
N ASP A 105 -10.46 14.20 -11.11
CA ASP A 105 -9.69 14.37 -12.35
C ASP A 105 -10.41 15.21 -13.41
N ASN A 106 -11.53 15.81 -13.03
CA ASN A 106 -12.41 16.57 -13.92
C ASN A 106 -12.61 18.03 -13.51
N VAL A 107 -11.75 18.56 -12.64
CA VAL A 107 -11.80 19.97 -12.18
C VAL A 107 -11.05 20.87 -13.15
N PHE A 108 -9.82 20.49 -13.53
CA PHE A 108 -8.96 21.26 -14.42
C PHE A 108 -8.70 20.50 -15.71
N GLN A 109 -8.62 21.23 -16.82
CA GLN A 109 -7.96 20.75 -18.04
C GLN A 109 -6.48 21.09 -17.92
N ALA A 110 -5.66 20.08 -17.67
CA ALA A 110 -4.29 20.22 -17.20
C ALA A 110 -3.38 21.04 -18.16
N ASP A 111 -3.51 20.79 -19.46
CA ASP A 111 -2.77 21.48 -20.54
C ASP A 111 -2.95 23.01 -20.53
N LEU A 112 -4.04 23.52 -19.93
CA LEU A 112 -4.35 24.95 -19.86
C LEU A 112 -3.84 25.62 -18.58
N VAL A 113 -3.26 24.89 -17.63
CA VAL A 113 -2.84 25.44 -16.33
C VAL A 113 -1.34 25.34 -16.12
N TYR A 114 -0.74 24.17 -16.34
CA TYR A 114 0.66 23.93 -15.94
C TYR A 114 1.63 24.90 -16.62
N GLN A 115 1.52 25.08 -17.94
CA GLN A 115 2.46 25.92 -18.71
C GLN A 115 2.40 27.41 -18.30
N PRO A 116 1.22 28.07 -18.26
CA PRO A 116 1.11 29.43 -17.73
C PRO A 116 1.61 29.55 -16.28
N LEU A 117 1.21 28.62 -15.41
CA LEU A 117 1.61 28.63 -14.00
C LEU A 117 3.13 28.52 -13.84
N SER A 118 3.77 27.60 -14.57
CA SER A 118 5.21 27.38 -14.54
C SER A 118 5.97 28.62 -15.06
N THR A 119 5.50 29.23 -16.14
CA THR A 119 6.09 30.46 -16.70
C THR A 119 6.01 31.62 -15.73
N GLU A 120 4.84 31.84 -15.11
CA GLU A 120 4.64 32.89 -14.10
C GLU A 120 5.56 32.67 -12.88
N ILE A 121 5.64 31.44 -12.37
CA ILE A 121 6.51 31.08 -11.25
C ILE A 121 7.99 31.31 -11.58
N ASN A 122 8.44 30.91 -12.77
CA ASN A 122 9.82 31.11 -13.18
C ASN A 122 10.15 32.60 -13.30
N LYS A 123 9.25 33.40 -13.88
CA LYS A 123 9.40 34.86 -13.93
C LYS A 123 9.50 35.49 -12.54
N VAL A 124 8.65 35.05 -11.60
CA VAL A 124 8.72 35.50 -10.19
C VAL A 124 10.06 35.13 -9.56
N LYS A 125 10.52 33.90 -9.78
CA LYS A 125 11.78 33.39 -9.23
C LYS A 125 13.00 34.10 -9.81
N GLU A 126 12.99 34.43 -11.10
CA GLU A 126 14.05 35.21 -11.75
C GLU A 126 14.12 36.65 -11.22
N ALA A 127 12.96 37.25 -10.94
CA ALA A 127 12.88 38.61 -10.40
C ALA A 127 13.26 38.70 -8.91
N ASP A 128 12.86 37.71 -8.10
CA ASP A 128 13.22 37.60 -6.68
C ASP A 128 13.44 36.12 -6.29
N PRO A 129 14.70 35.63 -6.35
CA PRO A 129 15.02 34.24 -5.97
C PRO A 129 14.65 33.88 -4.54
N GLU A 130 14.56 34.86 -3.63
CA GLU A 130 14.21 34.67 -2.22
C GLU A 130 12.72 34.36 -2.01
N VAL A 131 11.89 34.43 -3.06
CA VAL A 131 10.49 33.98 -2.98
C VAL A 131 10.42 32.48 -2.70
N PHE A 132 11.31 31.68 -3.28
CA PHE A 132 11.27 30.22 -3.14
C PHE A 132 12.31 29.73 -2.15
N LYS A 133 11.83 29.14 -1.04
CA LYS A 133 12.67 28.65 0.04
C LYS A 133 12.46 27.16 0.25
N LEU A 134 13.53 26.45 0.60
CA LEU A 134 13.42 25.04 0.97
C LEU A 134 12.60 24.89 2.25
N TRP A 135 11.60 24.01 2.20
CA TRP A 135 10.81 23.61 3.35
C TRP A 135 11.68 22.83 4.32
N HIS A 136 11.87 23.38 5.52
CA HIS A 136 12.81 22.91 6.55
C HIS A 136 14.27 22.73 6.09
N GLY A 137 14.63 23.27 4.91
CA GLY A 137 16.00 23.29 4.40
C GLY A 137 16.41 22.09 3.55
N ASP A 138 15.57 21.06 3.37
CA ASP A 138 16.02 19.80 2.75
C ASP A 138 15.01 19.07 1.85
N THR A 139 13.73 19.45 1.82
CA THR A 139 12.71 18.58 1.20
C THR A 139 12.16 19.02 -0.16
N HIS A 140 11.60 20.23 -0.26
CA HIS A 140 11.01 20.81 -1.48
C HIS A 140 10.91 22.33 -1.34
N TYR A 141 10.63 23.05 -2.41
CA TYR A 141 10.50 24.51 -2.35
C TYR A 141 9.07 24.96 -2.00
N ILE A 142 8.95 26.01 -1.21
CA ILE A 142 7.70 26.73 -0.97
C ILE A 142 7.84 28.19 -1.35
N ALA A 143 6.75 28.80 -1.81
CA ALA A 143 6.71 30.25 -2.02
C ALA A 143 6.45 31.00 -0.71
N ASP A 144 7.24 32.03 -0.41
CA ASP A 144 7.11 32.89 0.76
C ASP A 144 6.02 33.94 0.51
N ASP A 145 4.82 33.67 1.04
CA ASP A 145 3.66 34.55 0.90
C ASP A 145 3.87 35.98 1.45
N LYS A 146 4.90 36.23 2.26
CA LYS A 146 5.26 37.59 2.70
C LYS A 146 5.83 38.46 1.57
N LYS A 147 6.30 37.86 0.48
CA LYS A 147 6.89 38.56 -0.68
C LYS A 147 5.86 39.03 -1.71
N GLN A 148 4.56 38.87 -1.45
CA GLN A 148 3.46 39.30 -2.34
C GLN A 148 3.53 38.78 -3.79
N TRP A 149 4.28 37.70 -4.03
CA TRP A 149 4.51 37.09 -5.35
C TRP A 149 3.23 36.73 -6.12
N LYS A 150 2.14 36.47 -5.39
CA LYS A 150 0.83 36.14 -5.97
C LYS A 150 0.32 37.24 -6.90
N MET A 151 0.72 38.50 -6.74
CA MET A 151 0.31 39.59 -7.63
C MET A 151 0.73 39.34 -9.08
N GLU A 152 1.90 38.74 -9.26
CA GLU A 152 2.52 38.43 -10.56
C GLU A 152 2.17 37.01 -11.07
N CYS A 153 1.31 36.28 -10.36
CA CYS A 153 0.92 34.90 -10.70
C CYS A 153 -0.61 34.77 -10.82
N PRO A 154 -1.22 35.33 -11.88
CA PRO A 154 -2.67 35.27 -12.08
C PRO A 154 -3.20 33.84 -12.24
N THR A 155 -2.43 32.91 -12.80
CA THR A 155 -2.86 31.51 -12.93
C THR A 155 -3.04 30.85 -11.56
N PHE A 156 -2.18 31.15 -10.58
CA PHE A 156 -2.38 30.70 -9.19
C PHE A 156 -3.71 31.19 -8.61
N LYS A 157 -4.04 32.48 -8.79
CA LYS A 157 -5.30 33.06 -8.29
C LYS A 157 -6.52 32.40 -8.95
N ARG A 158 -6.45 32.15 -10.26
CA ARG A 158 -7.50 31.44 -11.00
C ARG A 158 -7.74 30.05 -10.43
N VAL A 159 -6.68 29.27 -10.22
CA VAL A 159 -6.79 27.92 -9.62
C VAL A 159 -7.46 27.97 -8.25
N VAL A 160 -7.07 28.92 -7.39
CA VAL A 160 -7.69 29.07 -6.06
C VAL A 160 -9.18 29.41 -6.18
N SER A 161 -9.56 30.28 -7.13
CA SER A 161 -10.95 30.64 -7.37
C SER A 161 -11.78 29.46 -7.88
N GLU A 162 -11.28 28.70 -8.85
CA GLU A 162 -11.96 27.53 -9.40
C GLU A 162 -12.16 26.43 -8.33
N ILE A 163 -11.18 26.20 -7.46
CA ILE A 163 -11.33 25.30 -6.30
C ILE A 163 -12.38 25.82 -5.32
N ALA A 164 -12.35 27.12 -5.01
CA ALA A 164 -13.29 27.72 -4.08
C ALA A 164 -14.74 27.55 -4.58
N GLU A 165 -14.97 27.80 -5.87
CA GLU A 165 -16.26 27.60 -6.51
C GLU A 165 -16.66 26.11 -6.55
N HIS A 166 -15.77 25.23 -6.97
CA HIS A 166 -16.05 23.79 -7.11
C HIS A 166 -16.48 23.13 -5.80
N PHE A 167 -15.95 23.56 -4.65
CA PHE A 167 -16.31 22.99 -3.35
C PHE A 167 -17.26 23.87 -2.52
N GLY A 168 -17.64 25.07 -2.99
CA GLY A 168 -18.36 26.04 -2.18
C GLY A 168 -17.59 26.43 -0.91
N MET A 169 -16.28 26.67 -1.07
CA MET A 169 -15.33 26.81 0.03
C MET A 169 -14.96 28.26 0.30
N GLU A 170 -15.04 28.67 1.56
CA GLU A 170 -14.46 29.92 2.04
C GLU A 170 -12.96 29.75 2.29
N VAL A 171 -12.13 30.27 1.38
CA VAL A 171 -10.67 30.15 1.45
C VAL A 171 -10.10 31.01 2.56
N LYS A 172 -9.27 30.41 3.44
CA LYS A 172 -8.60 31.10 4.57
C LYS A 172 -7.10 31.21 4.40
N ALA A 173 -6.48 30.24 3.74
CA ALA A 173 -5.05 30.21 3.49
C ALA A 173 -4.73 29.37 2.26
N THR A 174 -3.57 29.62 1.67
CA THR A 174 -3.06 28.87 0.53
C THR A 174 -1.57 28.62 0.69
N ARG A 175 -1.02 27.63 -0.02
CA ARG A 175 0.42 27.42 -0.16
C ARG A 175 0.74 26.84 -1.52
N LEU A 176 1.80 27.34 -2.13
CA LEU A 176 2.41 26.72 -3.29
C LEU A 176 3.63 25.91 -2.83
N ASN A 177 3.70 24.65 -3.26
CA ASN A 177 4.86 23.79 -3.11
C ASN A 177 5.37 23.41 -4.51
N TRP A 178 6.67 23.56 -4.74
CA TRP A 178 7.34 23.21 -5.99
C TRP A 178 8.35 22.09 -5.70
N TYR A 179 8.19 21.00 -6.44
CA TYR A 179 9.07 19.83 -6.42
C TYR A 179 9.90 19.83 -7.69
N ALA A 180 11.22 19.91 -7.58
CA ALA A 180 12.10 20.00 -8.74
C ALA A 180 12.11 18.71 -9.59
N ASP A 181 12.13 17.56 -8.91
CA ASP A 181 12.18 16.22 -9.51
C ASP A 181 11.66 15.16 -8.53
N GLY A 182 11.68 13.89 -8.92
CA GLY A 182 11.29 12.71 -8.13
C GLY A 182 11.94 12.52 -6.76
N SER A 183 13.08 13.15 -6.48
CA SER A 183 13.83 12.99 -5.23
C SER A 183 13.28 13.82 -4.08
N GLU A 184 12.49 14.85 -4.38
CA GLU A 184 11.90 15.75 -3.38
C GLU A 184 10.59 15.19 -2.80
N TRP A 185 10.31 15.51 -1.53
CA TRP A 185 9.20 14.91 -0.77
C TRP A 185 8.55 15.88 0.23
N LYS A 186 7.45 15.44 0.83
CA LYS A 186 6.84 16.11 1.99
C LYS A 186 6.53 15.06 3.06
N PRO A 187 7.09 15.19 4.27
CA PRO A 187 6.91 14.19 5.31
C PRO A 187 5.43 14.07 5.72
N TYR A 188 5.06 12.91 6.27
CA TYR A 188 3.73 12.74 6.87
C TYR A 188 3.49 13.78 7.96
N HIS A 189 2.38 14.49 7.89
CA HIS A 189 2.02 15.52 8.86
C HIS A 189 0.50 15.64 8.98
N HIS A 190 0.06 16.32 10.03
CA HIS A 190 -1.28 16.89 10.10
C HIS A 190 -1.20 18.36 9.69
N ASP A 191 -2.24 18.87 9.06
CA ASP A 191 -2.37 20.32 8.92
C ASP A 191 -2.60 20.97 10.27
N ALA A 192 -2.22 22.24 10.38
CA ALA A 192 -2.26 22.99 11.64
C ALA A 192 -3.64 22.96 12.33
N ALA A 193 -4.74 22.90 11.56
CA ALA A 193 -6.10 22.82 12.08
C ALA A 193 -6.40 21.56 12.93
N ALA A 194 -5.63 20.47 12.78
CA ALA A 194 -5.75 19.31 13.67
C ALA A 194 -5.10 19.55 15.04
N MET A 195 -4.11 20.45 15.12
CA MET A 195 -3.26 20.63 16.29
C MET A 195 -3.53 21.96 17.03
N LYS A 196 -4.10 22.95 16.34
CA LYS A 196 -4.24 24.33 16.82
C LYS A 196 -5.71 24.77 16.88
N PRO A 197 -6.29 25.01 18.07
CA PRO A 197 -7.69 25.35 18.23
C PRO A 197 -8.15 26.61 17.48
N ASP A 198 -7.28 27.63 17.37
CA ASP A 198 -7.56 28.86 16.61
C ASP A 198 -7.72 28.57 15.11
N LYS A 199 -6.91 27.67 14.55
CA LYS A 199 -7.02 27.22 13.16
C LYS A 199 -8.24 26.32 12.96
N ALA A 200 -8.52 25.41 13.89
CA ALA A 200 -9.67 24.52 13.85
C ALA A 200 -11.02 25.26 13.78
N LYS A 201 -11.09 26.49 14.32
CA LYS A 201 -12.29 27.35 14.25
C LYS A 201 -12.57 27.93 12.86
N THR A 202 -11.59 27.95 11.98
CA THR A 202 -11.68 28.61 10.68
C THR A 202 -11.42 27.67 9.50
N GLN A 203 -10.90 26.47 9.78
CA GLN A 203 -10.49 25.52 8.75
C GLN A 203 -11.02 24.12 9.12
N ASN A 204 -11.93 23.59 8.30
CA ASN A 204 -12.44 22.22 8.40
C ASN A 204 -12.16 21.39 7.12
N PHE A 205 -11.56 22.01 6.11
CA PHE A 205 -11.37 21.44 4.79
C PHE A 205 -10.01 21.80 4.20
N THR A 206 -9.35 20.80 3.63
CA THR A 206 -8.10 20.95 2.88
C THR A 206 -8.31 20.45 1.47
N VAL A 207 -7.86 21.23 0.49
CA VAL A 207 -7.81 20.84 -0.93
C VAL A 207 -6.39 21.00 -1.42
N GLY A 208 -5.88 20.02 -2.15
CA GLY A 208 -4.63 20.14 -2.89
C GLY A 208 -4.85 19.81 -4.35
N VAL A 209 -4.28 20.62 -5.24
CA VAL A 209 -4.23 20.35 -6.68
C VAL A 209 -2.79 20.15 -7.12
N SER A 210 -2.58 19.24 -8.07
CA SER A 210 -1.28 18.84 -8.61
C SER A 210 -1.18 19.24 -10.07
N PHE A 211 -0.04 19.81 -10.46
CA PHE A 211 0.30 20.09 -11.86
C PHE A 211 1.72 19.63 -12.20
N GLY A 212 1.92 19.20 -13.44
CA GLY A 212 3.18 18.63 -13.92
C GLY A 212 3.30 17.13 -13.63
N ALA A 213 4.47 16.71 -13.14
CA ALA A 213 4.78 15.29 -12.99
C ALA A 213 3.92 14.58 -11.91
N THR A 214 3.71 13.28 -12.09
CA THR A 214 2.74 12.50 -11.30
C THR A 214 3.36 12.03 -10.00
N ARG A 215 2.78 12.44 -8.87
CA ARG A 215 3.23 12.00 -7.54
C ARG A 215 2.07 11.48 -6.72
N ASP A 216 2.37 10.57 -5.81
CA ASP A 216 1.38 10.09 -4.86
C ASP A 216 1.11 11.15 -3.78
N ILE A 217 -0.17 11.39 -3.48
CA ILE A 217 -0.57 11.78 -2.13
C ILE A 217 -0.77 10.51 -1.32
N SER A 218 -0.10 10.42 -0.18
CA SER A 218 -0.23 9.30 0.74
C SER A 218 -0.86 9.74 2.05
N PHE A 219 -1.85 8.97 2.51
CA PHE A 219 -2.50 9.11 3.81
C PHE A 219 -2.10 7.94 4.70
N GLN A 220 -1.46 8.24 5.83
CA GLN A 220 -1.02 7.26 6.84
C GLN A 220 -1.90 7.34 8.08
N HIS A 221 -2.51 6.22 8.48
CA HIS A 221 -3.30 6.15 9.71
C HIS A 221 -2.40 6.43 10.93
N SER A 222 -2.90 7.25 11.86
CA SER A 222 -2.09 7.71 13.01
C SER A 222 -1.97 6.69 14.14
N GLY A 223 -2.81 5.65 14.13
CA GLY A 223 -2.80 4.58 15.13
C GLY A 223 -1.71 3.52 14.92
N ALA A 224 -1.77 2.46 15.73
CA ALA A 224 -0.86 1.32 15.62
C ALA A 224 -0.97 0.65 14.23
N GLY A 225 0.16 0.28 13.64
CA GLY A 225 0.24 -0.36 12.31
C GLY A 225 0.50 0.58 11.13
N LYS A 226 0.24 1.90 11.27
CA LYS A 226 0.60 2.94 10.27
C LYS A 226 0.23 2.60 8.81
N ALA A 227 -0.93 1.98 8.59
CA ALA A 227 -1.40 1.65 7.25
C ALA A 227 -1.47 2.90 6.36
N THR A 228 -1.12 2.76 5.09
CA THR A 228 -1.09 3.85 4.11
C THR A 228 -2.08 3.61 2.98
N VAL A 229 -2.74 4.69 2.53
CA VAL A 229 -3.56 4.73 1.33
C VAL A 229 -2.97 5.79 0.40
N ASN A 230 -2.61 5.39 -0.83
CA ASN A 230 -1.99 6.27 -1.81
C ASN A 230 -2.91 6.51 -2.99
N PHE A 231 -2.87 7.73 -3.53
CA PHE A 231 -3.53 8.08 -4.79
C PHE A 231 -2.54 8.78 -5.71
N PRO A 232 -2.35 8.30 -6.96
CA PRO A 232 -1.52 8.99 -7.93
C PRO A 232 -2.19 10.31 -8.36
N LEU A 233 -1.47 11.41 -8.23
CA LEU A 233 -1.92 12.74 -8.65
C LEU A 233 -1.25 13.13 -9.95
N ARG A 234 -1.94 12.86 -11.06
CA ARG A 234 -1.54 13.34 -12.40
C ARG A 234 -1.74 14.84 -12.52
N ASP A 235 -1.23 15.40 -13.61
CA ASP A 235 -1.44 16.80 -13.97
C ASP A 235 -2.93 17.17 -13.96
N GLY A 236 -3.29 18.24 -13.25
CA GLY A 236 -4.67 18.71 -13.08
C GLY A 236 -5.50 17.99 -12.01
N MET A 237 -5.00 16.92 -11.38
CA MET A 237 -5.76 16.18 -10.37
C MET A 237 -5.87 16.94 -9.04
N VAL A 238 -7.05 16.84 -8.44
CA VAL A 238 -7.41 17.46 -7.17
C VAL A 238 -7.67 16.37 -6.13
N TYR A 239 -7.11 16.54 -4.95
CA TYR A 239 -7.54 15.81 -3.76
C TYR A 239 -8.12 16.78 -2.73
N ALA A 240 -9.10 16.33 -1.96
CA ALA A 240 -9.64 17.08 -0.84
C ALA A 240 -9.92 16.14 0.33
N PHE A 241 -9.84 16.65 1.56
CA PHE A 241 -10.19 15.87 2.74
C PHE A 241 -10.80 16.73 3.85
N GLY A 242 -11.67 16.10 4.63
CA GLY A 242 -12.34 16.71 5.76
C GLY A 242 -11.50 16.71 7.05
N LYS A 243 -12.00 17.46 8.03
CA LYS A 243 -11.39 17.63 9.36
C LYS A 243 -10.98 16.32 10.05
N ASP A 244 -11.84 15.29 10.05
CA ASP A 244 -11.55 14.06 10.80
C ASP A 244 -10.49 13.23 10.10
N VAL A 245 -10.41 13.30 8.76
CA VAL A 245 -9.26 12.74 8.03
C VAL A 245 -7.99 13.42 8.50
N ASN A 246 -7.96 14.75 8.57
CA ASN A 246 -6.77 15.48 9.05
C ASN A 246 -6.39 15.17 10.50
N ILE A 247 -7.33 14.73 11.34
CA ILE A 247 -7.07 14.35 12.73
C ILE A 247 -6.58 12.90 12.83
N LYS A 248 -7.24 11.97 12.15
CA LYS A 248 -6.97 10.52 12.26
C LYS A 248 -5.85 10.05 11.33
N TRP A 249 -5.61 10.78 10.24
CA TRP A 249 -4.63 10.43 9.21
C TRP A 249 -3.63 11.57 9.01
N ARG A 250 -2.36 11.21 8.96
CA ARG A 250 -1.29 12.10 8.49
C ARG A 250 -1.22 11.99 6.96
N HIS A 251 -0.79 13.04 6.29
CA HIS A 251 -0.62 13.00 4.84
C HIS A 251 0.75 13.54 4.42
N GLY A 252 1.23 13.09 3.27
CA GLY A 252 2.55 13.44 2.75
C GLY A 252 2.69 13.10 1.27
N ILE A 253 3.77 13.58 0.67
CA ILE A 253 4.16 13.25 -0.71
C ILE A 253 5.43 12.39 -0.58
N PRO A 254 5.38 11.08 -0.80
CA PRO A 254 6.56 10.22 -0.76
C PRO A 254 7.59 10.61 -1.84
N GLN A 255 8.87 10.31 -1.57
CA GLN A 255 9.90 10.29 -2.62
C GLN A 255 9.58 9.19 -3.62
N LEU A 256 9.95 9.40 -4.89
CA LEU A 256 9.96 8.31 -5.86
C LEU A 256 11.12 7.35 -5.56
N PRO A 257 10.96 6.05 -5.87
CA PRO A 257 12.06 5.09 -5.80
C PRO A 257 13.28 5.54 -6.62
N PRO A 258 14.52 5.24 -6.18
CA PRO A 258 15.71 5.53 -6.98
C PRO A 258 15.62 4.92 -8.39
N GLY A 259 15.89 5.73 -9.41
CA GLY A 259 15.77 5.33 -10.82
C GLY A 259 14.43 5.68 -11.46
N GLU A 260 13.42 6.04 -10.66
CA GLU A 260 12.19 6.68 -11.12
C GLU A 260 12.35 8.20 -10.97
N CYS A 261 12.90 8.85 -12.00
CA CYS A 261 12.96 10.31 -12.02
C CYS A 261 11.82 10.85 -12.90
N ASP A 262 10.74 11.28 -12.26
CA ASP A 262 9.72 12.08 -12.92
C ASP A 262 10.08 13.58 -12.83
N GLY A 263 9.48 14.38 -13.72
CA GLY A 263 9.81 15.80 -13.88
C GLY A 263 9.35 16.71 -12.72
N PRO A 264 9.40 18.03 -12.92
CA PRO A 264 8.94 18.98 -11.93
C PRO A 264 7.44 18.87 -11.67
N ARG A 265 7.04 19.10 -10.43
CA ARG A 265 5.64 19.15 -10.00
C ARG A 265 5.37 20.40 -9.18
N ILE A 266 4.26 21.07 -9.46
CA ILE A 266 3.74 22.16 -8.63
C ILE A 266 2.47 21.66 -7.94
N SER A 267 2.32 21.99 -6.66
CA SER A 267 1.05 21.79 -5.97
C SER A 267 0.59 23.05 -5.28
N ILE A 268 -0.72 23.30 -5.34
CA ILE A 268 -1.37 24.39 -4.64
C ILE A 268 -2.28 23.75 -3.58
N VAL A 269 -2.00 24.06 -2.32
CA VAL A 269 -2.80 23.62 -1.17
C VAL A 269 -3.63 24.78 -0.68
N ILE A 270 -4.90 24.54 -0.41
CA ILE A 270 -5.91 25.53 -0.06
C ILE A 270 -6.60 25.02 1.21
N TRP A 271 -6.61 25.85 2.24
CA TRP A 271 -7.27 25.56 3.52
C TRP A 271 -8.39 26.54 3.76
N GLY A 272 -9.48 26.06 4.33
CA GLY A 272 -10.65 26.90 4.54
C GLY A 272 -11.83 26.16 5.12
N TRP A 273 -12.99 26.79 4.97
CA TRP A 273 -14.24 26.34 5.54
C TRP A 273 -15.21 25.94 4.43
N VAL A 274 -15.83 24.79 4.58
CA VAL A 274 -17.02 24.41 3.83
C VAL A 274 -18.16 24.23 4.82
N GLU A 275 -19.35 24.68 4.46
CA GLU A 275 -20.53 24.40 5.29
C GLU A 275 -20.73 22.88 5.34
N PRO A 276 -20.83 22.28 6.54
CA PRO A 276 -21.18 20.88 6.65
C PRO A 276 -22.51 20.66 5.94
N ASN A 277 -22.52 19.81 4.91
CA ASN A 277 -23.78 19.40 4.29
C ASN A 277 -24.69 18.84 5.40
N GLN A 278 -25.89 19.40 5.54
CA GLN A 278 -26.92 18.90 6.45
C GLN A 278 -27.28 17.44 6.14
#